data_AF-G2G7C3-F1
#
_entry.id   AF-G2G7C3-F1
#
_cell.length_a   1.000
_cell.length_b   1.000
_cell.length_c   1.000
_cell.angle_alpha   90.00
_cell.angle_beta   90.00
_cell.angle_gamma   90.00
#
_symmetry.space_group_name_H-M   'P 1'
#
loop_
_entity.id
_entity.type
_entity.pdbx_description
1 polymer ?
#
loop_
_entity_poly.entity_id
_entity_poly.type
_entity_poly.pdbx_seq_one_letter_code
_entity_poly.pdbx_strand_id
1 'polypeptide(L)'
;MVVMSYWSTVQVLGLRRMAGELAASGAAGCLVPDVPPERLEEWVAAAAAAEAGISAPLLANRQAEFDELSVTGRAAAGFVYAPAVAGQRTGYSAGIDLESLAGFVRSVRHSAPATAVLTGIRVSTPELAAASSAWKPLTE
;
A
#
# COMPACT_ATOMS: atom_id res chain seq x y z
N MET A 1 12.38 8.51 1.05
CA MET A 1 11.16 8.91 0.30
C MET A 1 10.63 7.70 -0.45
N VAL A 2 9.30 7.51 -0.53
CA VAL A 2 8.65 6.51 -1.39
C VAL A 2 7.94 7.24 -2.52
N VAL A 3 8.15 6.80 -3.75
CA VAL A 3 7.47 7.34 -4.95
C VAL A 3 6.12 6.64 -5.11
N MET A 4 5.11 7.35 -5.60
CA MET A 4 3.87 6.73 -6.06
C MET A 4 3.77 6.90 -7.58
N SER A 5 3.48 5.81 -8.29
CA SER A 5 3.34 5.81 -9.75
C SER A 5 2.16 4.92 -10.16
N TYR A 6 1.91 4.83 -11.46
CA TYR A 6 0.86 3.99 -12.04
C TYR A 6 1.46 2.83 -12.83
N TRP A 7 0.73 1.73 -12.90
CA TRP A 7 1.16 0.53 -13.62
C TRP A 7 1.39 0.80 -15.11
N SER A 8 0.61 1.70 -15.71
CA SER A 8 0.83 2.16 -17.09
C SER A 8 2.25 2.74 -17.31
N THR A 9 2.74 3.53 -16.36
CA THR A 9 4.10 4.08 -16.39
C THR A 9 5.16 2.98 -16.24
N VAL A 10 4.93 2.03 -15.34
CA VAL A 10 5.83 0.88 -15.16
C VAL A 10 5.92 0.03 -16.43
N GLN A 11 4.79 -0.18 -17.13
CA GLN A 11 4.76 -0.93 -18.38
C GLN A 11 5.52 -0.22 -19.51
N VAL A 12 5.38 1.10 -19.63
CA VAL A 12 6.09 1.88 -20.66
C VAL A 12 7.61 1.88 -20.43
N LEU A 13 8.05 2.00 -19.18
CA LEU A 13 9.47 2.03 -18.85
C LEU A 13 10.11 0.63 -18.76
N GLY A 14 9.30 -0.38 -18.43
CA GLY A 14 9.74 -1.71 -18.05
C GLY A 14 10.12 -1.78 -16.56
N LEU A 15 9.77 -2.89 -15.90
CA LEU A 15 9.89 -3.05 -14.45
C LEU A 15 11.32 -2.84 -13.94
N ARG A 16 12.29 -3.52 -14.55
CA ARG A 16 13.71 -3.44 -14.14
C ARG A 16 14.30 -2.05 -14.31
N ARG A 17 13.96 -1.38 -15.41
CA ARG A 17 14.44 -0.02 -15.69
C ARG A 17 13.83 0.96 -14.68
N MET A 18 12.51 0.90 -14.48
CA MET A 18 11.82 1.74 -13.49
C MET A 18 12.44 1.57 -12.09
N ALA A 19 12.65 0.33 -11.64
CA ALA A 19 13.27 0.05 -10.35
C ALA A 19 14.71 0.57 -10.25
N GLY A 20 15.52 0.39 -11.31
CA GLY A 20 16.90 0.88 -11.36
C GLY A 20 17.01 2.40 -11.32
N GLU A 21 16.20 3.11 -12.09
CA GLU A 21 16.18 4.59 -12.12
C GLU A 21 15.75 5.16 -10.77
N LEU A 22 14.73 4.55 -10.13
CA LEU A 22 14.30 4.93 -8.79
C LEU A 22 15.40 4.69 -7.74
N ALA A 23 16.07 3.53 -7.79
CA ALA A 23 17.18 3.22 -6.91
C ALA A 23 18.32 4.23 -7.07
N ALA A 24 18.70 4.54 -8.31
CA ALA A 24 19.75 5.52 -8.63
C ALA A 24 19.40 6.94 -8.16
N SER A 25 18.11 7.30 -8.08
CA SER A 25 17.65 8.57 -7.53
C SER A 25 17.69 8.66 -5.99
N GLY A 26 17.98 7.55 -5.31
CA GLY A 26 17.93 7.45 -3.85
C GLY A 26 16.52 7.24 -3.28
N ALA A 27 15.56 6.78 -4.10
CA ALA A 27 14.24 6.43 -3.61
C ALA A 27 14.32 5.17 -2.71
N ALA A 28 13.61 5.19 -1.58
CA ALA A 28 13.55 4.05 -0.68
C ALA A 28 12.54 2.97 -1.15
N GLY A 29 11.62 3.36 -2.04
CA GLY A 29 10.57 2.47 -2.53
C GLY A 29 9.65 3.12 -3.55
N CYS A 30 8.79 2.30 -4.15
CA CYS A 30 7.73 2.77 -5.03
C CYS A 30 6.43 1.99 -4.85
N LEU A 31 5.37 2.71 -4.50
CA LEU A 31 4.00 2.21 -4.44
C LEU A 31 3.35 2.38 -5.82
N VAL A 32 2.87 1.28 -6.39
CA VAL A 32 2.11 1.27 -7.64
C VAL A 32 0.69 0.78 -7.28
N PRO A 33 -0.28 1.68 -7.01
CA PRO A 33 -1.56 1.30 -6.41
C PRO A 33 -2.44 0.42 -7.29
N ASP A 34 -2.22 0.45 -8.60
CA ASP A 34 -3.03 -0.18 -9.64
C ASP A 34 -2.30 -1.33 -10.36
N VAL A 35 -1.23 -1.87 -9.74
CA VAL A 35 -0.58 -3.09 -10.23
C VAL A 35 -1.57 -4.27 -10.22
N PRO A 36 -1.73 -5.01 -11.32
CA PRO A 36 -2.61 -6.17 -11.35
C PRO A 36 -2.14 -7.26 -10.37
N PRO A 37 -3.06 -7.98 -9.69
CA PRO A 37 -2.72 -9.02 -8.73
C PRO A 37 -1.71 -10.06 -9.26
N GLU A 38 -1.89 -10.50 -10.50
CA GLU A 38 -1.03 -11.47 -11.18
C GLU A 38 0.38 -10.95 -11.52
N ARG A 39 0.60 -9.64 -11.40
CA ARG A 39 1.90 -8.98 -11.66
C ARG A 39 2.58 -8.45 -10.39
N LEU A 40 1.94 -8.59 -9.23
CA LEU A 40 2.44 -8.11 -7.94
C LEU A 40 3.85 -8.64 -7.64
N GLU A 41 4.00 -9.96 -7.69
CA GLU A 41 5.27 -10.62 -7.37
C GLU A 41 6.39 -10.23 -8.34
N GLU A 42 6.06 -10.04 -9.62
CA GLU A 42 7.04 -9.61 -10.63
C GLU A 42 7.55 -8.19 -10.35
N TRP A 43 6.65 -7.28 -9.96
CA TRP A 43 7.02 -5.92 -9.56
C TRP A 43 7.91 -5.92 -8.31
N VAL A 44 7.51 -6.66 -7.28
CA VAL A 44 8.28 -6.78 -6.03
C VAL A 44 9.66 -7.37 -6.29
N ALA A 45 9.75 -8.43 -7.11
CA ALA A 45 11.02 -9.04 -7.47
C ALA A 45 11.93 -8.08 -8.26
N ALA A 46 11.37 -7.32 -9.20
CA ALA A 46 12.13 -6.32 -9.95
C ALA A 46 12.63 -5.17 -9.06
N ALA A 47 11.81 -4.71 -8.11
CA ALA A 47 12.18 -3.70 -7.12
C ALA A 47 13.33 -4.18 -6.21
N ALA A 48 13.26 -5.43 -5.74
CA ALA A 48 14.31 -6.04 -4.93
C ALA A 48 15.62 -6.29 -5.69
N ALA A 49 15.52 -6.61 -6.99
CA ALA A 49 16.68 -6.94 -7.83
C ALA A 49 17.42 -5.71 -8.39
N ALA A 50 16.94 -4.48 -8.13
CA ALA A 50 17.69 -3.27 -8.46
C ALA A 50 19.01 -3.23 -7.66
N GLU A 51 20.05 -2.58 -8.19
CA GLU A 51 21.41 -2.63 -7.62
C GLU A 51 21.48 -2.22 -6.14
N ALA A 52 20.74 -1.18 -5.75
CA ALA A 52 20.60 -0.79 -4.34
C ALA A 52 19.35 -1.37 -3.66
N GLY A 53 18.47 -2.03 -4.41
CA GLY A 53 17.15 -2.48 -3.99
C GLY A 53 16.22 -1.30 -3.64
N ILE A 54 14.93 -1.43 -3.95
CA ILE A 54 13.91 -0.53 -3.40
C ILE A 54 12.76 -1.34 -2.81
N SER A 55 12.11 -0.80 -1.78
CA SER A 55 10.88 -1.40 -1.26
C SER A 55 9.74 -1.27 -2.27
N ALA A 56 8.86 -2.27 -2.31
CA ALA A 56 7.62 -2.23 -3.08
C ALA A 56 6.42 -2.35 -2.12
N PRO A 57 5.99 -1.24 -1.50
CA PRO A 57 4.75 -1.22 -0.74
C PRO A 57 3.57 -1.53 -1.66
N LEU A 58 2.55 -2.22 -1.14
CA LEU A 58 1.37 -2.61 -1.91
C LEU A 58 0.09 -2.03 -1.29
N LEU A 59 -0.89 -1.73 -2.14
CA LEU A 59 -2.20 -1.27 -1.69
C LEU A 59 -3.08 -2.47 -1.34
N ALA A 60 -3.68 -2.46 -0.15
CA ALA A 60 -4.75 -3.40 0.21
C ALA A 60 -6.08 -2.92 -0.36
N ASN A 61 -6.69 -3.74 -1.19
CA ASN A 61 -8.04 -3.49 -1.69
C ASN A 61 -9.06 -3.68 -0.54
N ARG A 62 -9.95 -2.72 -0.34
CA ARG A 62 -10.98 -2.78 0.72
C ARG A 62 -12.04 -3.85 0.50
N GLN A 63 -12.16 -4.34 -0.73
CA GLN A 63 -13.08 -5.40 -1.12
C GLN A 63 -12.40 -6.76 -1.25
N ALA A 64 -11.09 -6.84 -0.97
CA ALA A 64 -10.34 -8.08 -1.02
C ALA A 64 -10.79 -9.03 0.11
N GLU A 65 -10.86 -10.30 -0.23
CA GLU A 65 -11.05 -11.39 0.73
C GLU A 65 -9.75 -11.64 1.51
N PHE A 66 -9.85 -12.42 2.59
CA PHE A 66 -8.73 -12.70 3.50
C PHE A 66 -7.49 -13.26 2.78
N ASP A 67 -7.68 -14.16 1.81
CA ASP A 67 -6.57 -14.79 1.07
C ASP A 67 -5.85 -13.78 0.17
N GLU A 68 -6.59 -12.88 -0.50
CA GLU A 68 -6.03 -11.81 -1.33
C GLU A 68 -5.26 -10.80 -0.47
N LEU A 69 -5.78 -10.45 0.70
CA LEU A 69 -5.07 -9.60 1.68
C LEU A 69 -3.79 -10.29 2.18
N SER A 70 -3.84 -11.60 2.41
CA SER A 70 -2.68 -12.38 2.85
C SER A 70 -1.59 -12.44 1.78
N VAL A 71 -1.97 -12.63 0.51
CA VAL A 71 -1.04 -12.57 -0.63
C VAL A 71 -0.42 -11.18 -0.74
N THR A 72 -1.25 -10.14 -0.73
CA THR A 72 -0.79 -8.73 -0.79
C THR A 72 0.19 -8.42 0.32
N GLY A 73 -0.13 -8.80 1.56
CA GLY A 73 0.72 -8.50 2.70
C GLY A 73 2.02 -9.31 2.77
N ARG A 74 2.04 -10.55 2.27
CA ARG A 74 3.27 -11.35 2.13
C ARG A 74 4.17 -10.84 1.01
N ALA A 75 3.59 -10.39 -0.10
CA ALA A 75 4.34 -9.86 -1.23
C ALA A 75 4.89 -8.45 -0.96
N ALA A 76 4.22 -7.65 -0.12
CA ALA A 76 4.62 -6.28 0.13
C ALA A 76 6.00 -6.19 0.79
N ALA A 77 6.87 -5.36 0.22
CA ALA A 77 8.13 -4.97 0.85
C ALA A 77 8.00 -3.57 1.45
N GLY A 78 8.30 -3.42 2.74
CA GLY A 78 8.15 -2.18 3.49
C GLY A 78 6.84 -2.11 4.25
N PHE A 79 5.72 -1.83 3.58
CA PHE A 79 4.40 -1.74 4.23
C PHE A 79 3.26 -2.05 3.27
N VAL A 80 2.08 -2.34 3.82
CA VAL A 80 0.80 -2.35 3.11
C VAL A 80 0.09 -1.01 3.33
N TYR A 81 -0.38 -0.40 2.25
CA TYR A 81 -1.18 0.82 2.30
C TYR A 81 -2.68 0.47 2.34
N ALA A 82 -3.33 0.77 3.46
CA ALA A 82 -4.75 0.57 3.69
C ALA A 82 -5.49 1.93 3.53
N PRO A 83 -6.08 2.23 2.36
CA PRO A 83 -6.73 3.51 2.12
C PRO A 83 -7.91 3.75 3.07
N ALA A 84 -8.03 4.96 3.63
CA ALA A 84 -9.05 5.31 4.63
C ALA A 84 -10.48 5.34 4.09
N VAL A 85 -10.65 5.47 2.77
CA VAL A 85 -11.93 5.48 2.08
C VAL A 85 -11.96 4.44 0.99
N ALA A 86 -13.15 3.87 0.73
CA ALA A 86 -13.37 2.91 -0.35
C ALA A 86 -13.68 3.62 -1.68
N GLY A 87 -12.91 3.28 -2.73
CA GLY A 87 -13.14 3.72 -4.10
C GLY A 87 -12.77 5.18 -4.41
N GLN A 88 -12.73 5.51 -5.71
CA GLN A 88 -12.66 6.88 -6.20
C GLN A 88 -14.05 7.53 -6.12
N ARG A 89 -14.54 7.84 -4.91
CA ARG A 89 -15.61 8.84 -4.79
C ARG A 89 -14.98 10.23 -4.89
N THR A 90 -15.01 10.79 -6.09
CA THR A 90 -14.60 12.18 -6.41
C THR A 90 -15.54 13.25 -5.84
N GLY A 91 -16.49 12.87 -4.97
CA GLY A 91 -17.39 13.79 -4.27
C GLY A 91 -16.96 14.02 -2.83
N TYR A 92 -16.95 15.28 -2.41
CA TYR A 92 -16.66 15.72 -1.04
C TYR A 92 -17.77 15.23 -0.07
N SER A 93 -17.77 13.94 0.24
CA SER A 93 -18.59 13.37 1.31
C SER A 93 -17.88 13.62 2.63
N ALA A 94 -18.57 14.22 3.60
CA ALA A 94 -17.98 14.67 4.86
C ALA A 94 -17.43 13.49 5.68
N GLY A 95 -16.12 13.51 5.97
CA GLY A 95 -15.49 12.63 6.96
C GLY A 95 -14.96 11.29 6.45
N ILE A 96 -14.18 10.65 7.32
CA ILE A 96 -13.71 9.27 7.23
C ILE A 96 -14.61 8.44 8.15
N ASP A 97 -15.14 7.32 7.66
CA ASP A 97 -15.77 6.32 8.53
C ASP A 97 -14.67 5.57 9.30
N LEU A 98 -14.42 6.02 10.53
CA LEU A 98 -13.35 5.52 11.39
C LEU A 98 -13.58 4.08 11.84
N GLU A 99 -14.84 3.67 12.03
CA GLU A 99 -15.17 2.29 12.44
C GLU A 99 -14.92 1.32 11.30
N SER A 100 -15.41 1.65 10.09
CA SER A 100 -15.13 0.87 8.87
C SER A 100 -13.63 0.80 8.60
N LEU A 101 -12.90 1.91 8.76
CA LEU A 101 -11.44 1.91 8.63
C LEU A 101 -10.75 1.01 9.66
N ALA A 102 -11.12 1.11 10.93
CA ALA A 102 -10.53 0.29 11.99
C ALA A 102 -10.81 -1.20 11.76
N GLY A 103 -12.01 -1.56 11.28
CA GLY A 103 -12.36 -2.92 10.89
C GLY A 103 -11.51 -3.42 9.72
N PHE A 104 -11.43 -2.63 8.64
CA PHE A 104 -10.62 -2.98 7.47
C PHE A 104 -9.15 -3.20 7.83
N VAL A 105 -8.54 -2.29 8.60
CA VAL A 105 -7.12 -2.45 8.91
C VAL A 105 -6.89 -3.61 9.89
N ARG A 106 -7.83 -3.90 10.78
CA ARG A 106 -7.75 -5.12 11.58
C ARG A 106 -7.69 -6.37 10.69
N SER A 107 -8.51 -6.44 9.64
CA SER A 107 -8.46 -7.53 8.67
C SER A 107 -7.11 -7.62 7.97
N VAL A 108 -6.58 -6.50 7.45
CA VAL A 108 -5.26 -6.46 6.79
C VAL A 108 -4.16 -6.95 7.74
N ARG A 109 -4.15 -6.48 8.98
CA ARG A 109 -3.15 -6.88 9.98
C ARG A 109 -3.30 -8.34 10.38
N HIS A 110 -4.50 -8.89 10.42
CA HIS A 110 -4.72 -10.31 10.71
C HIS A 110 -4.25 -11.21 9.56
N SER A 111 -4.48 -10.79 8.31
CA SER A 111 -4.01 -11.48 7.11
C SER A 111 -2.49 -11.41 6.91
N ALA A 112 -1.84 -10.35 7.41
CA ALA A 112 -0.42 -10.11 7.26
C ALA A 112 0.22 -9.55 8.54
N PRO A 113 0.34 -10.37 9.61
CA PRO A 113 0.73 -9.89 10.94
C PRO A 113 2.18 -9.39 11.03
N ALA A 114 3.05 -9.82 10.12
CA ALA A 114 4.45 -9.40 10.07
C ALA A 114 4.68 -8.10 9.27
N THR A 115 3.65 -7.57 8.60
CA THR A 115 3.80 -6.43 7.67
C THR A 115 3.20 -5.17 8.28
N ALA A 116 3.98 -4.08 8.28
CA ALA A 116 3.48 -2.78 8.73
C ALA A 116 2.31 -2.30 7.87
N VAL A 117 1.29 -1.69 8.48
CA VAL A 117 0.14 -1.13 7.77
C VAL A 117 0.08 0.38 7.97
N LEU A 118 0.01 1.12 6.87
CA LEU A 118 -0.16 2.57 6.86
C LEU A 118 -1.53 2.93 6.29
N THR A 119 -2.15 3.99 6.79
CA THR A 119 -3.40 4.53 6.23
C THR A 119 -3.24 5.99 5.81
N GLY A 120 -4.11 6.43 4.90
CA GLY A 120 -4.17 7.78 4.39
C GLY A 120 -5.37 7.93 3.47
N ILE A 121 -5.36 8.97 2.62
CA ILE A 121 -6.53 9.44 1.83
C ILE A 121 -7.55 10.18 2.70
N ARG A 122 -7.78 11.47 2.39
CA ARG A 122 -8.73 12.36 3.11
C ARG A 122 -8.42 12.61 4.59
N VAL A 123 -7.21 12.30 5.05
CA VAL A 123 -6.70 12.73 6.35
C VAL A 123 -6.17 14.16 6.20
N SER A 124 -6.99 15.16 6.52
CA SER A 124 -6.70 16.58 6.27
C SER A 124 -6.47 17.42 7.53
N THR A 125 -6.61 16.83 8.72
CA THR A 125 -6.38 17.52 9.99
C THR A 125 -5.57 16.64 10.96
N PRO A 126 -4.87 17.22 11.95
CA PRO A 126 -4.19 16.45 12.99
C PRO A 126 -5.13 15.52 13.78
N GLU A 127 -6.36 15.95 14.05
CA GLU A 127 -7.36 15.16 14.77
C GLU A 127 -7.77 13.93 13.95
N LEU A 128 -7.96 14.09 12.64
CA LEU A 128 -8.22 12.97 11.74
C LEU A 128 -7.02 12.02 11.67
N ALA A 129 -5.78 12.53 11.67
CA ALA A 129 -4.58 11.70 11.67
C ALA A 129 -4.45 10.86 12.96
N ALA A 130 -4.71 11.48 14.11
CA ALA A 130 -4.75 10.79 15.40
C ALA A 130 -5.87 9.74 15.43
N ALA A 131 -7.09 10.11 15.02
CA ALA A 131 -8.22 9.19 15.01
C ALA A 131 -8.04 8.03 14.01
N SER A 132 -7.47 8.29 12.83
CA SER A 132 -7.22 7.26 11.81
C SER A 132 -6.12 6.29 12.17
N SER A 133 -5.29 6.57 13.19
CA SER A 133 -4.21 5.69 13.65
C SER A 133 -4.47 5.04 15.02
N ALA A 134 -5.58 5.38 15.68
CA ALA A 134 -5.93 4.93 17.03
C ALA A 134 -6.47 3.49 17.11
N TRP A 135 -5.86 2.55 16.38
CA TRP A 135 -6.33 1.16 16.35
C TRP A 135 -5.69 0.34 17.48
N LYS A 136 -6.44 -0.61 18.02
CA LYS A 136 -5.92 -1.51 19.06
C LYS A 136 -4.82 -2.42 18.49
N PRO A 137 -3.80 -2.78 19.29
CA PRO A 137 -2.90 -3.88 18.95
C PRO A 137 -3.70 -5.15 18.66
N LEU A 138 -3.18 -6.00 17.77
CA LEU A 138 -3.62 -7.39 17.70
C LEU A 138 -3.14 -8.03 19.02
N THR A 139 -3.99 -8.13 20.02
CA THR A 139 -3.67 -8.89 21.23
C THR A 139 -3.56 -10.37 20.89
N GLU A 140 -2.56 -11.03 21.49
CA GLU A 140 -2.39 -12.50 21.49
C GLU A 140 -3.64 -13.25 21.96
#